data_AF-A0A1V8SQN0-F1
#
_entry.id   AF-A0A1V8SQN0-F1
#
_cell.length_a   1.000
_cell.length_b   1.000
_cell.length_c   1.000
_cell.angle_alpha   90.00
_cell.angle_beta   90.00
_cell.angle_gamma   90.00
#
_symmetry.space_group_name_H-M   'P 1'
#
loop_
_entity.id
_entity.type
_entity.pdbx_description
1 polymer ?
#
loop_
_entity_poly.entity_id
_entity_poly.type
_entity_poly.pdbx_seq_one_letter_code
_entity_poly.pdbx_strand_id
1 'polypeptide(L)'
;MYCTTGLFLAQMKHDVDGILGSASHILIDEAHERALNVDFLLVVIKNAIKIRQIQGLSVPHVVLMSATIDQSLFARYLGTGEGKRLVPAPTIQIPGRTFPVTWRYLTDTLRDLMNRDRREVNRLLATDSKVGDWRAAELEHSKTAVARKAGQTAEPQDLHEGFVPVPILGAIIGWLCSVSGDGAILVFLPGLQEITSLKRFLTQYKCFGHDFADSRKYKTCLLHSTIPMEDQAAVFQRDRFGCRKIILSTNIAETSITVTDVKHVVDTGKLRDRRYDQLRRTTQLQCVCVSRSNARQRAGRAGRVQHGTYYAVYSEERYTEMSAVNSP
;
A
#
# COMPACT_ATOMS: atom_id res chain seq x y z
N MET A 1 -3.77 -25.27 6.67
CA MET A 1 -3.42 -24.46 7.86
C MET A 1 -2.87 -23.14 7.37
N TYR A 2 -3.32 -22.00 7.90
CA TYR A 2 -2.71 -20.69 7.62
C TYR A 2 -1.85 -20.28 8.81
N CYS A 3 -0.65 -19.79 8.54
CA CYS A 3 0.27 -19.29 9.56
C CYS A 3 1.14 -18.18 8.97
N THR A 4 1.73 -17.35 9.83
CA THR A 4 2.70 -16.36 9.40
C THR A 4 4.03 -17.03 9.04
N THR A 5 4.80 -16.42 8.14
CA THR A 5 6.14 -16.90 7.73
C THR A 5 7.05 -17.13 8.94
N GLY A 6 6.99 -16.24 9.95
CA GLY A 6 7.78 -16.36 11.17
C GLY A 6 7.40 -17.56 12.03
N LEU A 7 6.10 -17.84 12.19
CA LEU A 7 5.65 -19.03 12.92
C LEU A 7 6.05 -20.32 12.18
N PHE A 8 5.92 -20.34 10.85
CA PHE A 8 6.33 -21.48 10.04
C PHE A 8 7.84 -21.75 10.13
N LEU A 9 8.67 -20.70 10.07
CA LEU A 9 10.13 -20.81 10.29
C LEU A 9 10.46 -21.35 11.68
N ALA A 10 9.75 -20.90 12.72
CA ALA A 10 9.94 -21.42 14.07
C ALA A 10 9.59 -22.91 14.18
N GLN A 11 8.51 -23.34 13.51
CA GLN A 11 8.12 -24.75 13.43
C GLN A 11 9.18 -25.59 12.68
N MET A 12 9.66 -25.11 11.52
CA MET A 12 10.71 -25.79 10.75
C MET A 12 12.01 -25.96 11.54
N LYS A 13 12.34 -25.03 12.43
CA LYS A 13 13.52 -25.16 13.31
C LYS A 13 13.42 -26.37 14.25
N HIS A 14 12.21 -26.72 14.68
CA HIS A 14 11.99 -27.81 15.62
C HIS A 14 11.85 -29.17 14.92
N ASP A 15 11.10 -29.23 13.82
CA ASP A 15 10.82 -30.50 13.12
C ASP A 15 10.65 -30.29 11.61
N VAL A 16 11.76 -30.01 10.92
CA VAL A 16 11.74 -29.84 9.47
C VAL A 16 11.27 -31.11 8.74
N ASP A 17 11.71 -32.28 9.20
CA ASP A 17 11.45 -33.53 8.50
C ASP A 17 10.02 -34.03 8.68
N GLY A 18 9.44 -33.88 9.87
CA GLY A 18 8.04 -34.17 10.10
C GLY A 18 7.12 -33.21 9.34
N ILE A 19 7.46 -31.91 9.29
CA ILE A 19 6.68 -30.93 8.54
C ILE A 19 6.73 -31.21 7.04
N LEU A 20 7.92 -31.37 6.46
CA LEU A 20 8.08 -31.62 5.02
C LEU A 20 7.60 -33.03 4.62
N GLY A 21 7.62 -34.00 5.54
CA GLY A 21 7.10 -35.35 5.29
C GLY A 21 5.58 -35.44 5.36
N SER A 22 4.94 -34.63 6.20
CA SER A 22 3.48 -34.63 6.38
C SER A 22 2.74 -33.67 5.44
N ALA A 23 3.39 -32.58 5.02
CA ALA A 23 2.79 -31.63 4.10
C ALA A 23 2.76 -32.19 2.67
N SER A 24 1.60 -32.07 2.01
CA SER A 24 1.50 -32.34 0.57
C SER A 24 1.86 -31.10 -0.27
N HIS A 25 1.52 -29.91 0.24
CA HIS A 25 1.71 -28.63 -0.44
C HIS A 25 2.11 -27.54 0.56
N ILE A 26 3.01 -26.66 0.14
CA ILE A 26 3.38 -25.44 0.86
C ILE A 26 3.12 -24.25 -0.07
N LEU A 27 2.22 -23.35 0.34
CA LEU A 27 1.89 -22.14 -0.41
C LEU A 27 2.53 -20.95 0.31
N ILE A 28 3.41 -20.23 -0.40
CA ILE A 28 4.06 -19.01 0.10
C ILE A 28 3.40 -17.83 -0.62
N ASP A 29 2.62 -17.06 0.11
CA ASP A 29 1.86 -15.93 -0.43
C ASP A 29 2.61 -14.59 -0.34
N GLU A 30 2.17 -13.61 -1.14
CA GLU A 30 2.67 -12.23 -1.15
C GLU A 30 4.20 -12.08 -1.29
N ALA A 31 4.84 -12.97 -2.05
CA ALA A 31 6.29 -13.00 -2.19
C ALA A 31 6.91 -11.72 -2.80
N HIS A 32 6.10 -10.86 -3.43
CA HIS A 32 6.55 -9.57 -3.91
C HIS A 32 6.87 -8.56 -2.82
N GLU A 33 6.37 -8.75 -1.59
CA GLU A 33 6.71 -7.86 -0.48
C GLU A 33 8.20 -7.96 -0.12
N ARG A 34 8.90 -9.01 -0.59
CA ARG A 34 10.33 -9.26 -0.35
C ARG A 34 10.74 -9.12 1.11
N ALA A 35 9.82 -9.45 2.02
CA ALA A 35 10.12 -9.43 3.44
C ALA A 35 11.27 -10.40 3.75
N LEU A 36 12.19 -10.00 4.64
CA LEU A 36 13.35 -10.79 5.05
C LEU A 36 12.98 -12.24 5.40
N ASN A 37 11.86 -12.44 6.10
CA ASN A 37 11.41 -13.77 6.51
C ASN A 37 11.00 -14.65 5.31
N VAL A 38 10.43 -14.06 4.25
CA VAL A 38 10.04 -14.80 3.04
C VAL A 38 11.29 -15.23 2.27
N ASP A 39 12.24 -14.30 2.07
CA ASP A 39 13.50 -14.61 1.41
C ASP A 39 14.29 -15.68 2.18
N PHE A 40 14.34 -15.57 3.52
CA PHE A 40 14.97 -16.57 4.37
C PHE A 40 14.23 -17.93 4.31
N LEU A 41 12.90 -17.92 4.34
CA LEU A 41 12.10 -19.14 4.21
C LEU A 41 12.36 -19.84 2.88
N LEU A 42 12.46 -19.10 1.78
CA LEU A 42 12.77 -19.65 0.46
C LEU A 42 14.13 -20.37 0.44
N VAL A 43 15.15 -19.80 1.09
CA VAL A 43 16.47 -20.44 1.25
C VAL A 43 16.35 -21.73 2.07
N VAL A 44 15.68 -21.67 3.23
CA VAL A 44 15.52 -22.82 4.14
C VAL A 44 14.77 -23.97 3.45
N ILE A 45 13.62 -23.68 2.84
CA ILE A 45 12.80 -24.69 2.14
C ILE A 45 13.59 -25.30 0.98
N LYS A 46 14.24 -24.48 0.14
CA LYS A 46 14.98 -24.98 -1.03
C LYS A 46 16.09 -25.94 -0.61
N ASN A 47 16.84 -25.60 0.43
CA ASN A 47 17.90 -26.45 0.95
C ASN A 47 17.36 -27.74 1.59
N ALA A 48 16.31 -27.63 2.40
CA ALA A 48 15.69 -28.78 3.06
C ALA A 48 15.09 -29.77 2.05
N ILE A 49 14.41 -29.28 1.00
CA ILE A 49 13.89 -30.12 -0.09
C ILE A 49 15.03 -30.82 -0.83
N LYS A 50 16.13 -30.12 -1.15
CA LYS A 50 17.28 -30.72 -1.83
C LYS A 50 17.87 -31.87 -1.01
N ILE A 51 18.02 -31.69 0.30
CA ILE A 51 18.53 -32.72 1.22
C ILE A 51 17.59 -33.94 1.26
N ARG A 52 16.28 -33.72 1.43
CA ARG A 52 15.29 -34.81 1.47
C ARG A 52 15.22 -35.60 0.16
N GLN A 53 15.32 -34.91 -0.98
CA GLN A 53 15.40 -35.56 -2.29
C GLN A 53 16.63 -36.45 -2.42
N ILE A 54 17.80 -36.01 -1.93
CA ILE A 54 19.02 -36.83 -1.91
C ILE A 54 18.85 -38.07 -1.03
N GLN A 55 18.10 -37.96 0.07
CA GLN A 55 17.78 -39.07 0.97
C GLN A 55 16.66 -39.99 0.45
N GLY A 56 16.06 -39.70 -0.71
CA GLY A 56 14.94 -40.47 -1.26
C GLY A 56 13.62 -40.31 -0.48
N LEU A 57 13.50 -39.26 0.33
CA LEU A 57 12.30 -38.98 1.10
C LEU A 57 11.28 -38.20 0.26
N SER A 58 9.99 -38.33 0.60
CA SER A 58 8.95 -37.50 0.00
C SER A 58 9.15 -36.03 0.32
N VAL A 59 8.74 -35.17 -0.61
CA VAL A 59 8.80 -33.71 -0.49
C VAL A 59 7.47 -33.08 -0.93
N PRO A 60 7.09 -31.94 -0.33
CA PRO A 60 5.86 -31.24 -0.70
C PRO A 60 6.03 -30.49 -2.03
N HIS A 61 4.91 -30.23 -2.70
CA HIS A 61 4.86 -29.25 -3.78
C HIS A 61 4.93 -27.83 -3.19
N VAL A 62 5.85 -27.00 -3.68
CA VAL A 62 5.98 -25.61 -3.24
C VAL A 62 5.38 -24.69 -4.30
N VAL A 63 4.42 -23.86 -3.90
CA VAL A 63 3.78 -22.86 -4.75
C VAL A 63 4.09 -21.48 -4.21
N LEU A 64 4.73 -20.65 -5.03
CA LEU A 64 4.98 -19.24 -4.72
C LEU A 64 3.90 -18.37 -5.39
N MET A 65 3.18 -17.59 -4.60
CA MET A 65 2.14 -16.68 -5.08
C MET A 65 2.59 -15.24 -4.90
N SER A 66 2.25 -14.40 -5.88
CA SER A 66 2.60 -12.99 -5.86
C SER A 66 1.74 -12.15 -6.81
N ALA A 67 1.35 -10.95 -6.38
CA ALA A 67 0.50 -10.05 -7.14
C ALA A 67 1.24 -9.14 -8.15
N THR A 68 2.53 -8.85 -7.91
CA THR A 68 3.32 -7.93 -8.75
C THR A 68 4.70 -8.51 -8.97
N ILE A 69 5.10 -8.74 -10.22
CA ILE A 69 6.23 -9.66 -10.42
C ILE A 69 7.18 -9.28 -11.57
N ASP A 70 8.48 -9.45 -11.27
CA ASP A 70 9.53 -9.98 -12.16
C ASP A 70 9.55 -11.53 -12.06
N GLN A 71 8.88 -12.22 -12.99
CA GLN A 71 8.50 -13.65 -12.80
C GLN A 71 9.71 -14.53 -12.99
N SER A 72 10.62 -14.02 -13.81
CA SER A 72 11.90 -14.58 -14.16
C SER A 72 12.78 -14.76 -12.93
N LEU A 73 12.78 -13.81 -11.98
CA LEU A 73 13.62 -13.90 -10.78
C LEU A 73 13.28 -15.13 -9.94
N PHE A 74 12.01 -15.26 -9.53
CA PHE A 74 11.57 -16.37 -8.69
C PHE A 74 11.56 -17.70 -9.43
N ALA A 75 11.15 -17.71 -10.71
CA ALA A 75 11.19 -18.91 -11.53
C ALA A 75 12.61 -19.45 -11.67
N ARG A 76 13.60 -18.58 -11.90
CA ARG A 76 15.01 -18.99 -11.92
C ARG A 76 15.51 -19.43 -10.55
N TYR A 77 15.14 -18.72 -9.48
CA TYR A 77 15.56 -19.06 -8.13
C TYR A 77 15.04 -20.45 -7.69
N LEU A 78 13.78 -20.78 -7.98
CA LEU A 78 13.18 -22.08 -7.65
C LEU A 78 13.41 -23.14 -8.76
N GLY A 79 14.17 -22.81 -9.79
CA GLY A 79 14.50 -23.72 -10.88
C GLY A 79 15.34 -24.92 -10.44
N THR A 80 15.30 -25.97 -11.24
CA THR A 80 16.06 -27.20 -11.04
C THR A 80 17.30 -27.24 -11.94
N GLY A 81 18.38 -27.88 -11.48
CA GLY A 81 19.67 -27.89 -12.17
C GLY A 81 20.60 -26.73 -11.77
N GLU A 82 21.83 -26.75 -12.29
CA GLU A 82 22.88 -25.77 -11.95
C GLU A 82 23.56 -25.23 -13.21
N GLY A 83 24.03 -23.98 -13.16
CA GLY A 83 24.75 -23.32 -14.25
C GLY A 83 23.95 -23.24 -15.56
N LYS A 84 24.54 -23.72 -16.66
CA LYS A 84 23.92 -23.72 -18.00
C LYS A 84 22.73 -24.69 -18.16
N ARG A 85 22.46 -25.55 -17.16
CA ARG A 85 21.37 -26.54 -17.18
C ARG A 85 20.19 -26.16 -16.28
N LEU A 86 20.15 -24.91 -15.78
CA LEU A 86 19.04 -24.44 -14.96
C LEU A 86 17.75 -24.41 -15.79
N VAL A 87 16.76 -25.19 -15.38
CA VAL A 87 15.39 -25.15 -15.88
C VAL A 87 14.57 -24.31 -14.90
N PRO A 88 14.05 -23.13 -15.30
CA PRO A 88 13.21 -22.31 -14.44
C PRO A 88 11.95 -23.07 -13.99
N ALA A 89 11.47 -22.78 -12.78
CA ALA A 89 10.21 -23.30 -12.30
C ALA A 89 9.04 -22.84 -13.20
N PRO A 90 8.02 -23.68 -13.43
CA PRO A 90 6.87 -23.33 -14.24
C PRO A 90 6.11 -22.16 -13.63
N THR A 91 5.67 -21.23 -14.48
CA THR A 91 4.87 -20.06 -14.07
C THR A 91 3.47 -20.15 -14.66
N ILE A 92 2.48 -19.74 -13.87
CA ILE A 92 1.09 -19.62 -14.30
C ILE A 92 0.66 -18.19 -14.03
N GLN A 93 0.19 -17.50 -15.07
CA GLN A 93 -0.36 -16.16 -14.93
C GLN A 93 -1.88 -16.23 -14.83
N ILE A 94 -2.42 -15.85 -13.66
CA ILE A 94 -3.86 -15.73 -13.46
C ILE A 94 -4.26 -14.29 -13.82
N PRO A 95 -5.07 -14.07 -14.87
CA PRO A 95 -5.52 -12.72 -15.21
C PRO A 95 -6.38 -12.16 -14.08
N GLY A 96 -6.03 -10.98 -13.59
CA GLY A 96 -6.85 -10.26 -12.62
C GLY A 96 -8.17 -9.83 -13.24
N ARG A 97 -9.29 -10.18 -12.60
CA ARG A 97 -10.59 -9.56 -12.90
C ARG A 97 -10.76 -8.34 -12.01
N THR A 98 -10.08 -7.24 -12.36
CA THR A 98 -10.35 -5.94 -11.73
C THR A 98 -11.11 -5.06 -12.71
N PHE A 99 -12.07 -4.32 -12.19
CA PHE A 99 -12.71 -3.25 -12.92
C PHE A 99 -11.70 -2.11 -13.15
N PRO A 100 -11.87 -1.33 -14.23
CA PRO A 100 -11.04 -0.16 -14.48
C PRO A 100 -11.02 0.81 -13.29
N VAL A 101 -9.84 1.34 -12.99
CA VAL A 101 -9.63 2.35 -11.96
C VAL A 101 -9.17 3.64 -12.63
N THR A 102 -9.94 4.71 -12.48
CA THR A 102 -9.57 6.04 -12.96
C THR A 102 -8.54 6.65 -12.03
N TRP A 103 -7.40 7.07 -12.57
CA TRP A 103 -6.37 7.79 -11.82
C TRP A 103 -6.60 9.29 -11.88
N ARG A 104 -6.47 9.97 -10.75
CA ARG A 104 -6.47 11.43 -10.66
C ARG A 104 -5.32 11.87 -9.77
N TYR A 105 -4.47 12.73 -10.32
CA TYR A 105 -3.33 13.27 -9.58
C TYR A 105 -3.73 14.54 -8.81
N LEU A 106 -2.80 15.02 -7.97
CA LEU A 106 -3.05 16.14 -7.07
C LEU A 106 -3.49 17.40 -7.83
N THR A 107 -2.85 17.69 -8.96
CA THR A 107 -3.10 18.88 -9.79
C THR A 107 -4.54 18.93 -10.28
N ASP A 108 -5.05 17.83 -10.84
CA ASP A 108 -6.43 17.73 -11.32
C ASP A 108 -7.44 17.73 -10.18
N THR A 109 -7.13 17.00 -9.10
CA THR A 109 -8.01 16.94 -7.93
C THR A 109 -8.16 18.30 -7.25
N LEU A 110 -7.06 19.04 -7.08
CA LEU A 110 -7.08 20.40 -6.53
C LEU A 110 -7.78 21.38 -7.47
N ARG A 111 -7.60 21.25 -8.78
CA ARG A 111 -8.32 22.10 -9.76
C ARG A 111 -9.83 21.95 -9.60
N ASP A 112 -10.32 20.72 -9.52
CA ASP A 112 -11.75 20.45 -9.39
C ASP A 112 -12.31 20.90 -8.02
N LEU A 113 -11.55 20.69 -6.94
CA LEU A 113 -11.88 21.21 -5.62
C LEU A 113 -12.00 22.74 -5.62
N MET A 114 -11.03 23.43 -6.23
CA MET A 114 -11.03 24.89 -6.36
C MET A 114 -12.22 25.40 -7.20
N ASN A 115 -12.52 24.73 -8.31
CA ASN A 115 -13.64 25.07 -9.16
C ASN A 115 -14.99 24.85 -8.46
N ARG A 116 -15.07 23.86 -7.57
CA ARG A 116 -16.29 23.55 -6.82
C ARG A 116 -16.56 24.58 -5.72
N ASP A 117 -15.58 24.84 -4.85
CA ASP A 117 -15.69 25.82 -3.77
C ASP A 117 -14.32 26.32 -3.31
N ARG A 118 -13.81 27.33 -4.02
CA ARG A 118 -12.52 27.95 -3.69
C ARG A 118 -12.46 28.53 -2.29
N ARG A 119 -13.57 29.06 -1.76
CA ARG A 119 -13.58 29.70 -0.43
C ARG A 119 -13.43 28.64 0.66
N GLU A 120 -14.22 27.57 0.56
CA GLU A 120 -14.17 26.46 1.51
C GLU A 120 -12.80 25.79 1.51
N VAL A 121 -12.24 25.51 0.33
CA VAL A 121 -10.93 24.88 0.25
C VAL A 121 -9.86 25.80 0.83
N ASN A 122 -9.85 27.10 0.49
CA ASN A 122 -8.87 28.03 1.09
C ASN A 122 -9.01 28.11 2.62
N ARG A 123 -10.25 28.06 3.16
CA ARG A 123 -10.50 28.01 4.61
C ARG A 123 -9.90 26.76 5.24
N LEU A 124 -10.09 25.59 4.63
CA LEU A 124 -9.53 24.33 5.11
C LEU A 124 -7.99 24.35 5.01
N LEU A 125 -7.42 24.79 3.89
CA LEU A 125 -5.96 24.83 3.74
C LEU A 125 -5.29 25.81 4.71
N ALA A 126 -5.97 26.89 5.10
CA ALA A 126 -5.45 27.86 6.06
C ALA A 126 -5.32 27.32 7.50
N THR A 127 -5.86 26.13 7.81
CA THR A 127 -5.75 25.55 9.16
C THR A 127 -4.33 25.05 9.48
N ASP A 128 -3.51 24.83 8.46
CA ASP A 128 -2.11 24.43 8.63
C ASP A 128 -1.24 25.18 7.61
N SER A 129 -0.45 26.14 8.09
CA SER A 129 0.39 26.99 7.25
C SER A 129 1.39 26.19 6.41
N LYS A 130 1.85 25.04 6.91
CA LYS A 130 2.84 24.18 6.21
C LYS A 130 2.29 23.58 4.93
N VAL A 131 0.97 23.50 4.79
CA VAL A 131 0.31 22.95 3.58
C VAL A 131 0.53 23.86 2.38
N GLY A 132 0.61 25.18 2.59
CA GLY A 132 0.92 26.14 1.52
C GLY A 132 2.31 25.90 0.93
N ASP A 133 3.32 25.81 1.82
CA ASP A 133 4.71 25.55 1.45
C ASP A 133 4.86 24.18 0.77
N TRP A 134 4.28 23.14 1.37
CA TRP A 134 4.30 21.79 0.80
C TRP A 134 3.67 21.74 -0.60
N ARG A 135 2.52 22.41 -0.77
CA ARG A 135 1.83 22.48 -2.07
C ARG A 135 2.70 23.21 -3.09
N ALA A 136 3.31 24.33 -2.73
CA ALA A 136 4.19 25.06 -3.64
C ALA A 136 5.37 24.19 -4.09
N ALA A 137 6.01 23.49 -3.14
CA ALA A 137 7.11 22.57 -3.43
C ALA A 137 6.70 21.43 -4.37
N GLU A 138 5.52 20.84 -4.17
CA GLU A 138 5.02 19.76 -5.04
C GLU A 138 4.71 20.25 -6.46
N LEU A 139 4.16 21.47 -6.61
CA LEU A 139 3.93 22.07 -7.93
C LEU A 139 5.24 22.48 -8.62
N GLU A 140 6.23 22.95 -7.87
CA GLU A 140 7.55 23.28 -8.40
C GLU A 140 8.32 22.02 -8.83
N HIS A 141 8.22 20.95 -8.04
CA HIS A 141 8.76 19.64 -8.39
C HIS A 141 8.20 19.13 -9.73
N SER A 142 6.88 19.24 -9.92
CA SER A 142 6.23 18.91 -11.21
C SER A 142 6.81 19.71 -12.39
N LYS A 143 7.01 21.03 -12.24
CA LYS A 143 7.61 21.88 -13.30
C LYS A 143 9.08 21.54 -13.58
N THR A 144 9.87 21.32 -12.54
CA THR A 144 11.30 21.03 -12.65
C THR A 144 11.54 19.62 -13.20
N ALA A 145 10.72 18.63 -12.85
CA ALA A 145 10.77 17.29 -13.42
C ALA A 145 10.52 17.29 -14.94
N VAL A 146 9.57 18.11 -15.42
CA VAL A 146 9.36 18.35 -16.86
C VAL A 146 10.60 18.95 -17.51
N ALA A 147 11.25 19.92 -16.86
CA ALA A 147 12.50 20.50 -17.33
C ALA A 147 13.69 19.51 -17.30
N ARG A 148 13.78 18.63 -16.29
CA ARG A 148 14.84 17.61 -16.17
C ARG A 148 14.75 16.53 -17.26
N LYS A 149 13.54 16.17 -17.69
CA LYS A 149 13.34 15.31 -18.88
C LYS A 149 13.96 15.92 -20.14
N ALA A 150 14.24 17.23 -20.17
CA ALA A 150 14.94 17.94 -21.23
C ALA A 150 16.47 18.09 -21.01
N GLY A 151 17.06 17.42 -20.01
CA GLY A 151 18.48 17.06 -20.02
C GLY A 151 19.44 17.85 -19.14
N GLN A 152 19.17 18.07 -17.83
CA GLN A 152 20.23 18.32 -16.82
C GLN A 152 19.78 18.20 -15.33
N THR A 153 20.68 17.58 -14.55
CA THR A 153 21.05 17.69 -13.11
C THR A 153 20.14 17.34 -11.91
N ALA A 154 20.86 16.71 -10.95
CA ALA A 154 20.72 16.49 -9.50
C ALA A 154 19.39 15.95 -8.93
N GLU A 155 19.51 14.87 -8.14
CA GLU A 155 18.43 14.31 -7.33
C GLU A 155 17.90 15.37 -6.35
N PRO A 156 16.58 15.65 -6.34
CA PRO A 156 16.01 16.57 -5.38
C PRO A 156 16.04 15.95 -3.99
N GLN A 157 16.68 16.62 -3.02
CA GLN A 157 16.41 16.40 -1.61
C GLN A 157 14.99 16.91 -1.31
N ASP A 158 14.07 15.99 -1.01
CA ASP A 158 12.70 16.32 -0.61
C ASP A 158 12.72 17.00 0.77
N LEU A 159 12.71 18.33 0.79
CA LEU A 159 12.70 19.15 2.02
C LEU A 159 11.46 18.92 2.93
N HIS A 160 10.47 18.18 2.45
CA HIS A 160 9.25 17.81 3.18
C HIS A 160 9.05 16.29 3.32
N GLU A 161 10.16 15.55 3.36
CA GLU A 161 10.15 14.11 3.61
C GLU A 161 9.29 13.80 4.84
N GLY A 162 8.22 13.02 4.65
CA GLY A 162 7.28 12.66 5.72
C GLY A 162 6.11 13.61 6.04
N PHE A 163 6.04 14.84 5.51
CA PHE A 163 4.86 15.69 5.75
C PHE A 163 3.60 15.13 5.04
N VAL A 164 2.46 15.10 5.74
CA VAL A 164 1.17 14.68 5.17
C VAL A 164 0.19 15.85 5.23
N PRO A 165 -0.35 16.32 4.09
CA PRO A 165 -1.22 17.49 4.05
C PRO A 165 -2.65 17.14 4.47
N VAL A 166 -2.86 16.98 5.79
CA VAL A 166 -4.16 16.60 6.38
C VAL A 166 -5.33 17.46 5.89
N PRO A 167 -5.22 18.79 5.76
CA PRO A 167 -6.31 19.60 5.24
C PRO A 167 -6.70 19.30 3.78
N ILE A 168 -5.73 18.94 2.92
CA ILE A 168 -6.02 18.50 1.54
C ILE A 168 -6.79 17.19 1.57
N LEU A 169 -6.39 16.24 2.42
CA LEU A 169 -7.10 14.97 2.59
C LEU A 169 -8.54 15.19 3.05
N GLY A 170 -8.75 16.05 4.05
CA GLY A 170 -10.09 16.41 4.53
C GLY A 170 -10.95 17.05 3.44
N ALA A 171 -10.37 17.97 2.64
CA ALA A 171 -11.06 18.58 1.51
C ALA A 171 -11.46 17.55 0.44
N ILE A 172 -10.56 16.64 0.07
CA ILE A 172 -10.86 15.55 -0.87
C ILE A 172 -12.01 14.68 -0.34
N ILE A 173 -11.94 14.23 0.92
CA ILE A 173 -12.97 13.37 1.52
C ILE A 173 -14.34 14.08 1.57
N GLY A 174 -14.38 15.34 2.02
CA GLY A 174 -15.62 16.14 2.05
C GLY A 174 -16.21 16.37 0.65
N TRP A 175 -15.38 16.63 -0.34
CA TRP A 175 -15.81 16.76 -1.72
C TRP A 175 -16.35 15.44 -2.28
N LEU A 176 -15.67 14.31 -2.04
CA LEU A 176 -16.16 13.00 -2.45
C LEU A 176 -17.52 12.69 -1.87
N CYS A 177 -17.76 13.02 -0.59
CA CYS A 177 -19.09 12.90 0.05
C CYS A 177 -20.15 13.82 -0.56
N SER A 178 -19.75 14.90 -1.22
CA SER A 178 -20.66 15.82 -1.90
C SER A 178 -20.98 15.39 -3.33
N VAL A 179 -20.07 14.69 -4.01
CA VAL A 179 -20.20 14.30 -5.42
C VAL A 179 -20.84 12.91 -5.57
N SER A 180 -20.54 11.98 -4.66
CA SER A 180 -21.11 10.63 -4.68
C SER A 180 -21.33 10.14 -3.26
N GLY A 181 -22.53 9.65 -2.95
CA GLY A 181 -22.81 8.98 -1.68
C GLY A 181 -22.46 7.48 -1.69
N ASP A 182 -22.00 6.96 -2.82
CA ASP A 182 -21.80 5.53 -3.03
C ASP A 182 -20.34 5.09 -2.81
N GLY A 183 -20.18 3.87 -2.29
CA GLY A 183 -18.90 3.24 -2.02
C GLY A 183 -18.09 3.83 -0.85
N ALA A 184 -17.28 2.97 -0.24
CA ALA A 184 -16.35 3.34 0.81
C ALA A 184 -15.15 4.12 0.26
N ILE A 185 -14.62 5.01 1.11
CA ILE A 185 -13.37 5.75 0.87
C ILE A 185 -12.26 5.09 1.69
N LEU A 186 -11.22 4.58 1.03
CA LEU A 186 -10.01 4.05 1.66
C LEU A 186 -8.88 5.08 1.54
N VAL A 187 -8.29 5.47 2.67
CA VAL A 187 -7.23 6.46 2.74
C VAL A 187 -5.93 5.80 3.19
N PHE A 188 -4.87 5.89 2.39
CA PHE A 188 -3.54 5.38 2.71
C PHE A 188 -2.66 6.47 3.34
N LEU A 189 -2.21 6.21 4.58
CA LEU A 189 -1.43 7.11 5.43
C LEU A 189 -0.14 6.40 5.90
N PRO A 190 0.94 7.14 6.21
CA PRO A 190 2.21 6.53 6.60
C PRO A 190 2.18 5.79 7.94
N GLY A 191 1.37 6.24 8.90
CA GLY A 191 1.36 5.69 10.25
C GLY A 191 0.18 6.15 11.11
N LEU A 192 0.17 5.66 12.36
CA LEU A 192 -0.90 5.92 13.33
C LEU A 192 -1.04 7.41 13.70
N GLN A 193 0.06 8.16 13.71
CA GLN A 193 0.04 9.60 13.99
C GLN A 193 -0.77 10.36 12.93
N GLU A 194 -0.57 10.02 11.65
CA GLU A 194 -1.27 10.66 10.53
C GLU A 194 -2.74 10.19 10.48
N ILE A 195 -3.02 8.91 10.77
CA ILE A 195 -4.37 8.37 10.96
C ILE A 195 -5.15 9.16 12.02
N THR A 196 -4.54 9.36 13.19
CA THR A 196 -5.19 10.06 14.29
C THR A 196 -5.37 11.54 13.99
N SER A 197 -4.39 12.16 13.33
CA SER A 197 -4.45 13.56 12.92
C SER A 197 -5.57 13.80 11.91
N LEU A 198 -5.71 12.95 10.90
CA LEU A 198 -6.80 13.05 9.93
C LEU A 198 -8.16 12.77 10.56
N LYS A 199 -8.29 11.75 11.42
CA LYS A 199 -9.54 11.50 12.15
C LYS A 199 -9.97 12.74 12.95
N ARG A 200 -9.05 13.33 13.72
CA ARG A 200 -9.31 14.54 14.49
C ARG A 200 -9.73 15.70 13.59
N PHE A 201 -9.04 15.88 12.47
CA PHE A 201 -9.36 16.93 11.51
C PHE A 201 -10.78 16.78 10.96
N LEU A 202 -11.17 15.57 10.53
CA LEU A 202 -12.51 15.29 10.01
C LEU A 202 -13.60 15.52 11.08
N THR A 203 -13.34 15.17 12.35
CA THR A 203 -14.29 15.42 13.45
C THR A 203 -14.37 16.92 13.81
N GLN A 204 -13.26 17.65 13.75
CA GLN A 204 -13.18 19.04 14.18
C GLN A 204 -13.70 20.03 13.12
N TYR A 205 -13.45 19.74 11.84
CA TYR A 205 -13.79 20.64 10.74
C TYR A 205 -14.86 20.02 9.85
N LYS A 206 -15.96 20.74 9.68
CA LYS A 206 -16.95 20.42 8.65
C LYS A 206 -16.33 20.68 7.28
N CYS A 207 -15.97 19.63 6.55
CA CYS A 207 -15.38 19.76 5.21
C CYS A 207 -16.52 19.68 4.19
N PHE A 208 -16.74 20.76 3.42
CA PHE A 208 -17.87 20.86 2.49
C PHE A 208 -19.23 20.65 3.18
N GLY A 209 -19.37 21.14 4.41
CA GLY A 209 -20.60 21.04 5.21
C GLY A 209 -20.86 19.66 5.83
N HIS A 210 -20.00 18.67 5.58
CA HIS A 210 -20.14 17.33 6.15
C HIS A 210 -19.60 17.27 7.58
N ASP A 211 -20.45 16.81 8.50
CA ASP A 211 -20.09 16.54 9.89
C ASP A 211 -19.75 15.06 10.05
N PHE A 212 -18.45 14.73 10.03
CA PHE A 212 -17.99 13.36 10.15
C PHE A 212 -18.10 12.80 11.58
N ALA A 213 -18.58 13.59 12.55
CA ALA A 213 -18.98 13.10 13.86
C ALA A 213 -20.39 12.47 13.86
N ASP A 214 -21.22 12.73 12.84
CA ASP A 214 -22.55 12.14 12.73
C ASP A 214 -22.48 10.66 12.33
N SER A 215 -22.48 9.78 13.33
CA SER A 215 -22.42 8.33 13.17
C SER A 215 -23.59 7.72 12.40
N ARG A 216 -24.67 8.49 12.16
CA ARG A 216 -25.79 8.06 11.31
C ARG A 216 -25.44 8.18 9.83
N LYS A 217 -24.57 9.12 9.46
CA LYS A 217 -24.16 9.40 8.07
C LYS A 217 -22.78 8.87 7.73
N TYR A 218 -21.87 8.81 8.70
CA TYR A 218 -20.48 8.45 8.48
C TYR A 218 -19.98 7.43 9.48
N LYS A 219 -19.20 6.46 9.00
CA LYS A 219 -18.48 5.51 9.84
C LYS A 219 -16.99 5.59 9.52
N THR A 220 -16.22 6.12 10.46
CA THR A 220 -14.76 6.22 10.34
C THR A 220 -14.09 5.03 11.02
N CYS A 221 -13.48 4.15 10.24
CA CYS A 221 -12.75 2.98 10.72
C CYS A 221 -11.24 3.19 10.61
N LEU A 222 -10.47 2.64 11.56
CA LEU A 222 -9.03 2.76 11.61
C LEU A 222 -8.37 1.41 11.41
N LEU A 223 -7.37 1.34 10.55
CA LEU A 223 -6.59 0.13 10.26
C LEU A 223 -5.10 0.40 10.47
N HIS A 224 -4.54 -0.26 11.48
CA HIS A 224 -3.13 -0.19 11.82
C HIS A 224 -2.76 -1.44 12.61
N SER A 225 -1.52 -1.92 12.47
CA SER A 225 -1.05 -3.16 13.11
C SER A 225 -1.15 -3.16 14.65
N THR A 226 -1.18 -1.99 15.28
CA THR A 226 -1.32 -1.85 16.75
C THR A 226 -2.77 -1.76 17.22
N ILE A 227 -3.75 -1.71 16.31
CA ILE A 227 -5.17 -1.66 16.67
C ILE A 227 -5.64 -3.10 16.91
N PRO A 228 -6.37 -3.40 18.00
CA PRO A 228 -6.89 -4.74 18.26
C PRO A 228 -7.71 -5.32 17.11
N MET A 229 -7.66 -6.63 16.92
CA MET A 229 -8.33 -7.31 15.80
C MET A 229 -9.86 -7.15 15.84
N GLU A 230 -10.44 -7.08 17.04
CA GLU A 230 -11.87 -6.82 17.25
C GLU A 230 -12.30 -5.46 16.67
N ASP A 231 -11.49 -4.43 16.88
CA ASP A 231 -11.73 -3.08 16.36
C ASP A 231 -11.52 -3.01 14.84
N GLN A 232 -10.56 -3.77 14.31
CA GLN A 232 -10.35 -3.88 12.86
C GLN A 232 -11.51 -4.63 12.18
N ALA A 233 -12.15 -5.57 12.87
CA ALA A 233 -13.26 -6.37 12.32
C ALA A 233 -14.45 -5.51 11.89
N ALA A 234 -14.64 -4.33 12.50
CA ALA A 234 -15.68 -3.38 12.16
C ALA A 234 -15.61 -2.87 10.70
N VAL A 235 -14.45 -2.99 10.04
CA VAL A 235 -14.26 -2.63 8.63
C VAL A 235 -14.99 -3.57 7.67
N PHE A 236 -15.06 -4.86 8.01
CA PHE A 236 -15.66 -5.88 7.14
C PHE A 236 -17.18 -5.92 7.22
N GLN A 237 -17.76 -5.29 8.23
CA GLN A 237 -19.21 -5.23 8.39
C GLN A 237 -19.82 -4.32 7.32
N ARG A 238 -20.95 -4.74 6.75
CA ARG A 238 -21.75 -3.88 5.87
C ARG A 238 -22.39 -2.78 6.71
N ASP A 239 -22.26 -1.55 6.23
CA ASP A 239 -22.83 -0.41 6.92
C ASP A 239 -24.31 -0.21 6.56
N ARG A 240 -25.00 0.57 7.38
CA ARG A 240 -26.41 0.91 7.19
C ARG A 240 -26.60 1.68 5.88
N PHE A 241 -27.74 1.49 5.24
CA PHE A 241 -28.09 2.26 4.04
C PHE A 241 -28.03 3.77 4.32
N GLY A 242 -27.34 4.51 3.47
CA GLY A 242 -27.12 5.96 3.62
C GLY A 242 -25.96 6.35 4.55
N CYS A 243 -25.28 5.39 5.19
CA CYS A 243 -24.05 5.64 5.94
C CYS A 243 -22.83 5.37 5.07
N ARG A 244 -21.90 6.33 4.97
CA ARG A 244 -20.67 6.20 4.19
C ARG A 244 -19.51 5.79 5.07
N LYS A 245 -18.81 4.73 4.65
CA LYS A 245 -17.60 4.21 5.29
C LYS A 245 -16.36 5.00 4.86
N ILE A 246 -15.55 5.41 5.82
CA ILE A 246 -14.26 6.08 5.63
C ILE A 246 -13.21 5.27 6.39
N ILE A 247 -12.27 4.67 5.68
CA ILE A 247 -11.27 3.77 6.23
C ILE A 247 -9.92 4.47 6.19
N LEU A 248 -9.33 4.72 7.35
CA LEU A 248 -8.00 5.33 7.47
C LEU A 248 -6.99 4.23 7.78
N SER A 249 -6.08 3.96 6.85
CA SER A 249 -5.22 2.79 6.89
C SER A 249 -3.76 3.11 6.58
N THR A 250 -2.84 2.30 7.12
CA THR A 250 -1.49 2.15 6.54
C THR A 250 -1.49 1.13 5.40
N ASN A 251 -0.30 0.69 5.00
CA ASN A 251 -0.09 -0.41 4.05
C ASN A 251 -0.73 -1.75 4.46
N ILE A 252 -1.28 -1.91 5.67
CA ILE A 252 -2.03 -3.12 6.05
C ILE A 252 -3.24 -3.39 5.13
N ALA A 253 -3.87 -2.35 4.57
CA ALA A 253 -4.95 -2.50 3.59
C ALA A 253 -4.44 -2.76 2.16
N GLU A 254 -3.13 -2.68 1.93
CA GLU A 254 -2.51 -2.84 0.61
C GLU A 254 -2.44 -4.31 0.18
N THR A 255 -2.24 -5.23 1.12
CA THR A 255 -2.18 -6.69 0.90
C THR A 255 -3.15 -7.42 1.82
N SER A 256 -3.04 -7.21 3.14
CA SER A 256 -3.60 -8.09 4.18
C SER A 256 -5.12 -8.06 4.40
N ILE A 257 -5.86 -7.11 3.81
CA ILE A 257 -7.29 -6.90 4.12
C ILE A 257 -8.15 -6.77 2.86
N THR A 258 -9.19 -7.59 2.75
CA THR A 258 -10.16 -7.58 1.64
C THR A 258 -11.42 -6.77 1.96
N VAL A 259 -11.33 -5.44 1.82
CA VAL A 259 -12.53 -4.58 1.89
C VAL A 259 -13.20 -4.55 0.52
N THR A 260 -14.43 -5.06 0.42
CA THR A 260 -15.11 -5.25 -0.87
C THR A 260 -15.91 -4.06 -1.35
N ASP A 261 -16.29 -3.12 -0.48
CA ASP A 261 -17.15 -1.98 -0.80
C ASP A 261 -16.36 -0.69 -1.14
N VAL A 262 -15.03 -0.77 -1.25
CA VAL A 262 -14.18 0.38 -1.62
C VAL A 262 -14.41 0.77 -3.08
N LYS A 263 -14.71 2.05 -3.29
CA LYS A 263 -14.86 2.67 -4.61
C LYS A 263 -13.87 3.80 -4.84
N HIS A 264 -13.46 4.47 -3.76
CA HIS A 264 -12.52 5.59 -3.82
C HIS A 264 -11.31 5.27 -2.96
N VAL A 265 -10.12 5.42 -3.53
CA VAL A 265 -8.85 5.34 -2.79
C VAL A 265 -8.20 6.71 -2.81
N VAL A 266 -7.82 7.23 -1.65
CA VAL A 266 -7.04 8.47 -1.50
C VAL A 266 -5.68 8.09 -0.96
N ASP A 267 -4.63 8.27 -1.74
CA ASP A 267 -3.28 7.84 -1.36
C ASP A 267 -2.33 9.02 -1.19
N THR A 268 -1.71 9.12 -0.02
CA THR A 268 -0.63 10.08 0.25
C THR A 268 0.66 9.79 -0.53
N GLY A 269 0.80 8.59 -1.11
CA GLY A 269 2.00 8.16 -1.82
C GLY A 269 3.18 7.93 -0.89
N LYS A 270 2.93 7.79 0.42
CA LYS A 270 3.95 7.65 1.46
C LYS A 270 3.71 6.40 2.30
N LEU A 271 4.80 5.88 2.86
CA LEU A 271 4.79 4.78 3.84
C LEU A 271 5.96 4.96 4.82
N ARG A 272 5.85 4.33 6.01
CA ARG A 272 6.96 4.23 6.94
C ARG A 272 7.78 2.97 6.66
N ASP A 273 9.04 3.15 6.29
CA ASP A 273 9.99 2.11 5.92
C ASP A 273 11.11 2.00 6.96
N ARG A 274 11.53 0.77 7.28
CA ARG A 274 12.62 0.53 8.23
C ARG A 274 13.93 0.48 7.46
N ARG A 275 14.72 1.55 7.56
CA ARG A 275 16.03 1.65 6.89
C ARG A 275 17.17 1.52 7.89
N TYR A 276 18.14 0.69 7.57
CA TYR A 276 19.36 0.53 8.36
C TYR A 276 20.45 1.46 7.83
N ASP A 277 20.90 2.39 8.67
CA ASP A 277 22.05 3.24 8.39
C ASP A 277 23.32 2.49 8.81
N GLN A 278 24.11 2.04 7.83
CA GLN A 278 25.34 1.27 8.07
C GLN A 278 26.41 2.08 8.80
N LEU A 279 26.50 3.39 8.53
CA LEU A 279 27.50 4.27 9.14
C LEU A 279 27.16 4.52 10.61
N ARG A 280 25.88 4.77 10.89
CA ARG A 280 25.40 5.01 12.25
C ARG A 280 25.09 3.73 13.04
N ARG A 281 25.09 2.57 12.38
CA ARG A 281 24.67 1.27 12.94
C ARG A 281 23.32 1.34 13.64
N THR A 282 22.39 2.10 13.07
CA THR A 282 21.05 2.29 13.65
C THR A 282 19.97 2.01 12.61
N THR A 283 18.89 1.40 13.07
CA THR A 283 17.67 1.24 12.27
C THR A 283 16.76 2.42 12.55
N GLN A 284 16.35 3.12 11.49
CA GLN A 284 15.42 4.24 11.59
C GLN A 284 14.15 3.93 10.82
N LEU A 285 13.02 4.34 11.37
CA LEU A 285 11.73 4.29 10.69
C LEU A 285 11.51 5.62 9.97
N GLN A 286 11.78 5.64 8.66
CA GLN A 286 11.71 6.84 7.84
C GLN A 286 10.42 6.85 7.02
N CYS A 287 9.84 8.02 6.81
CA CYS A 287 8.70 8.15 5.92
C CYS A 287 9.19 8.42 4.51
N VAL A 288 8.94 7.48 3.60
CA VAL A 288 9.45 7.51 2.22
C VAL A 288 8.30 7.45 1.22
N CYS A 289 8.57 7.84 -0.03
CA CYS A 289 7.61 7.64 -1.12
C CYS A 289 7.43 6.14 -1.39
N VAL A 290 6.20 5.77 -1.77
CA VAL A 290 5.88 4.39 -2.17
C VAL A 290 6.47 4.07 -3.55
N SER A 291 6.67 2.79 -3.87
CA SER A 291 6.99 2.39 -5.23
C SER A 291 5.77 2.48 -6.16
N ARG A 292 6.02 2.51 -7.47
CA ARG A 292 4.95 2.42 -8.48
C ARG A 292 4.17 1.12 -8.36
N SER A 293 4.82 0.02 -7.95
CA SER A 293 4.15 -1.24 -7.66
C SER A 293 3.13 -1.08 -6.52
N ASN A 294 3.52 -0.46 -5.41
CA ASN A 294 2.61 -0.22 -4.28
C ASN A 294 1.43 0.67 -4.68
N ALA A 295 1.68 1.78 -5.38
CA ALA A 295 0.62 2.67 -5.85
C ALA A 295 -0.41 1.93 -6.73
N ARG A 296 0.05 1.01 -7.61
CA ARG A 296 -0.84 0.16 -8.42
C ARG A 296 -1.65 -0.81 -7.58
N GLN A 297 -1.05 -1.43 -6.56
CA GLN A 297 -1.76 -2.31 -5.63
C GLN A 297 -2.83 -1.56 -4.85
N ARG A 298 -2.49 -0.36 -4.34
CA ARG A 298 -3.42 0.55 -3.66
C ARG A 298 -4.56 0.99 -4.57
N ALA A 299 -4.27 1.37 -5.82
CA ALA A 299 -5.28 1.68 -6.83
C ALA A 299 -6.21 0.50 -7.10
N GLY A 300 -5.67 -0.72 -7.18
CA GLY A 300 -6.44 -1.95 -7.36
C GLY A 300 -7.49 -2.20 -6.27
N ARG A 301 -7.36 -1.58 -5.08
CA ARG A 301 -8.38 -1.67 -4.02
C ARG A 301 -9.70 -0.99 -4.38
N ALA A 302 -9.69 0.01 -5.27
CA ALA A 302 -10.90 0.66 -5.76
C ALA A 302 -11.61 -0.14 -6.87
N GLY A 303 -10.89 -1.03 -7.56
CA GLY A 303 -11.38 -1.73 -8.76
C GLY A 303 -11.85 -3.17 -8.52
N ARG A 304 -12.13 -3.57 -7.27
CA ARG A 304 -12.40 -4.99 -6.96
C ARG A 304 -13.78 -5.47 -7.40
N VAL A 305 -14.83 -4.71 -7.12
CA VAL A 305 -16.22 -5.11 -7.38
C VAL A 305 -16.94 -4.20 -8.38
N GLN A 306 -16.36 -3.02 -8.67
CA GLN A 306 -16.95 -2.02 -9.56
C GLN A 306 -15.87 -1.04 -10.04
N HIS A 307 -16.23 -0.18 -11.00
CA HIS A 307 -15.39 0.94 -11.43
C HIS A 307 -15.08 1.86 -10.26
N GLY A 308 -13.79 2.11 -10.02
CA GLY A 308 -13.30 2.90 -8.91
C GLY A 308 -12.45 4.08 -9.34
N THR A 309 -12.10 4.93 -8.37
CA THR A 309 -11.21 6.08 -8.61
C THR A 309 -10.09 6.12 -7.58
N TYR A 310 -8.87 6.32 -8.06
CA TYR A 310 -7.67 6.49 -7.26
C TYR A 310 -7.23 7.95 -7.32
N TYR A 311 -7.17 8.59 -6.15
CA TYR A 311 -6.77 9.98 -5.96
C TYR A 311 -5.36 10.00 -5.35
N ALA A 312 -4.37 10.27 -6.18
CA ALA A 312 -2.99 10.46 -5.76
C ALA A 312 -2.80 11.87 -5.19
N VAL A 313 -2.33 11.95 -3.94
CA VAL A 313 -1.99 13.22 -3.28
C VAL A 313 -0.52 13.56 -3.53
N TYR A 314 -0.15 13.43 -4.81
CA TYR A 314 1.14 13.73 -5.39
C TYR A 314 0.95 14.00 -6.90
N SER A 315 1.93 14.63 -7.52
CA SER A 315 1.95 14.91 -8.96
C SER A 315 2.19 13.65 -9.81
N GLU A 316 1.80 13.70 -11.08
CA GLU A 316 2.10 12.62 -12.03
C GLU A 316 3.61 12.48 -12.24
N GLU A 317 4.33 13.60 -12.26
CA GLU A 317 5.78 13.60 -12.39
C GLU A 317 6.45 12.86 -11.23
N ARG A 318 6.02 13.14 -9.99
CA ARG A 318 6.50 12.41 -8.81
C ARG A 318 6.25 10.91 -8.93
N TYR A 319 5.09 10.50 -9.43
CA TYR A 319 4.81 9.08 -9.69
C TYR A 319 5.80 8.47 -10.69
N THR A 320 6.20 9.21 -11.72
CA THR A 320 7.19 8.70 -12.69
C THR A 320 8.60 8.57 -12.12
N GLU A 321 8.94 9.38 -11.12
CA GLU A 321 10.23 9.34 -10.40
C GLU A 321 10.26 8.26 -9.29
N MET A 322 9.10 7.79 -8.81
CA MET A 322 9.03 6.68 -7.84
C MET A 322 9.68 5.41 -8.38
N SER A 323 10.36 4.68 -7.50
CA SER A 323 10.98 3.39 -7.84
C SER A 323 9.96 2.41 -8.42
N ALA A 324 10.39 1.52 -9.31
CA ALA A 324 9.48 0.52 -9.89
C ALA A 324 8.93 -0.44 -8.82
N VAL A 325 9.80 -0.88 -7.92
CA VAL A 325 9.54 -1.79 -6.79
C VAL A 325 10.26 -1.25 -5.55
N ASN A 326 9.86 -1.71 -4.36
CA ASN A 326 10.58 -1.39 -3.13
C ASN A 326 11.97 -2.04 -3.14
N SER A 327 12.93 -1.36 -2.51
CA SER A 327 14.20 -1.99 -2.20
C SER A 327 13.95 -3.15 -1.23
N PRO A 328 14.53 -4.34 -1.49
CA PRO A 328 14.38 -5.50 -0.63
C PRO A 328 15.10 -5.35 0.72
#